data_AF-A0A970JXQ4-F1
#
_entry.id   AF-A0A970JXQ4-F1
#
_cell.length_a   1.000
_cell.length_b   1.000
_cell.length_c   1.000
_cell.angle_alpha   90.00
_cell.angle_beta   90.00
_cell.angle_gamma   90.00
#
_symmetry.space_group_name_H-M   'P 1'
#
loop_
_entity.id
_entity.type
_entity.pdbx_description
1 polymer ?
#
loop_
_entity_poly.entity_id
_entity_poly.type
_entity_poly.pdbx_seq_one_letter_code
_entity_poly.pdbx_strand_id
1 'polypeptide(L)'
;MPGEKKFGSSPFGFNKSDVNAYIEKMIREFDQRLKEKDDEISNLKMQIREMKTHFDSVSQESSQLMKEKELIATALIQAQEKADAVLREAKQQAQEEKIRLDQELEKEREQIIDIKRDIKDIKDYITRMLEKFRAELEQSESYIENRENKYTPNESVDDTEAAS
;
A
#
# COMPACT_ATOMS: atom_id res chain seq x y z
N MET A 1 -65.20 -50.88 -25.92
CA MET A 1 -66.07 -51.08 -27.09
C MET A 1 -67.52 -50.84 -26.68
N PRO A 2 -68.25 -49.96 -27.37
CA PRO A 2 -69.68 -49.76 -27.13
C PRO A 2 -70.45 -50.87 -27.86
N GLY A 3 -71.08 -51.79 -27.12
CA GLY A 3 -71.92 -52.84 -27.73
C GLY A 3 -71.93 -54.22 -27.04
N GLU A 4 -71.00 -54.50 -26.12
CA GLU A 4 -71.07 -55.74 -25.33
C GLU A 4 -72.22 -55.67 -24.32
N LYS A 5 -73.12 -56.66 -24.31
CA LYS A 5 -74.15 -56.82 -23.29
C LYS A 5 -73.46 -57.02 -21.93
N LYS A 6 -73.41 -55.95 -21.12
CA LYS A 6 -72.80 -55.95 -19.77
C LYS A 6 -73.64 -56.71 -18.72
N PHE A 7 -74.88 -57.05 -19.06
CA PHE A 7 -75.86 -57.63 -18.15
C PHE A 7 -76.64 -58.75 -18.84
N GLY A 8 -76.89 -59.86 -18.14
CA GLY A 8 -77.82 -60.91 -18.58
C GLY A 8 -79.26 -60.39 -18.71
N SER A 9 -80.08 -61.06 -19.52
CA SER A 9 -81.48 -60.68 -19.76
C SER A 9 -82.42 -61.52 -18.87
N SER A 10 -83.39 -60.86 -18.22
CA SER A 10 -84.42 -61.44 -17.37
C SER A 10 -85.81 -61.20 -18.02
N PRO A 11 -86.88 -61.96 -17.71
CA PRO A 11 -88.22 -61.78 -18.29
C PRO A 11 -88.77 -60.35 -18.15
N PHE A 12 -88.25 -59.59 -17.18
CA PHE A 12 -88.45 -58.16 -17.03
C PHE A 12 -87.09 -57.45 -16.91
N GLY A 13 -86.47 -57.12 -18.04
CA GLY A 13 -85.29 -56.25 -18.10
C GLY A 13 -83.94 -56.95 -17.86
N PHE A 14 -83.00 -56.27 -17.21
CA PHE A 14 -81.66 -56.78 -16.94
C PHE A 14 -81.61 -57.63 -15.67
N ASN A 15 -80.71 -58.61 -15.64
CA ASN A 15 -80.45 -59.42 -14.46
C ASN A 15 -79.93 -58.55 -13.31
N LYS A 16 -80.71 -58.46 -12.22
CA LYS A 16 -80.39 -57.66 -11.03
C LYS A 16 -79.03 -58.01 -10.43
N SER A 17 -78.62 -59.28 -10.47
CA SER A 17 -77.32 -59.74 -9.99
C SER A 17 -76.18 -59.04 -10.74
N ASP A 18 -76.25 -59.06 -12.08
CA ASP A 18 -75.20 -58.51 -12.94
C ASP A 18 -75.14 -56.98 -12.83
N VAL A 19 -76.30 -56.33 -12.71
CA VAL A 19 -76.40 -54.89 -12.49
C VAL A 19 -75.80 -54.48 -11.14
N ASN A 20 -76.13 -55.20 -10.06
CA ASN A 20 -75.56 -54.93 -8.74
C ASN A 20 -74.05 -55.15 -8.71
N ALA A 21 -73.55 -56.24 -9.30
CA ALA A 21 -72.12 -56.53 -9.38
C ALA A 21 -71.34 -55.45 -10.16
N TYR A 22 -71.94 -54.93 -11.24
CA TYR A 22 -71.35 -53.84 -12.01
C TYR A 22 -71.34 -52.51 -11.24
N ILE A 23 -72.45 -52.17 -10.57
CA ILE A 23 -72.53 -50.97 -9.72
C ILE A 23 -71.49 -51.06 -8.61
N GLU A 24 -71.37 -52.21 -7.96
CA GLU A 24 -70.40 -52.42 -6.89
C GLU A 24 -68.96 -52.33 -7.39
N LYS A 25 -68.65 -52.91 -8.56
CA LYS A 25 -67.34 -52.77 -9.21
C LYS A 25 -67.04 -51.30 -9.54
N MET A 26 -68.03 -50.57 -10.06
CA MET A 26 -67.88 -49.17 -10.42
C MET A 26 -67.63 -48.29 -9.19
N ILE A 27 -68.36 -48.53 -8.09
CA ILE A 27 -68.14 -47.84 -6.80
C ILE A 27 -66.72 -48.11 -6.31
N ARG A 28 -66.26 -49.37 -6.31
CA ARG A 28 -64.89 -49.70 -5.91
C ARG A 28 -63.83 -49.03 -6.78
N GLU A 29 -64.02 -48.97 -8.10
CA GLU A 29 -63.11 -48.25 -9.00
C GLU A 29 -63.10 -46.74 -8.73
N PHE A 30 -64.25 -46.14 -8.41
CA PHE A 30 -64.33 -44.72 -8.03
C PHE A 30 -63.64 -44.44 -6.71
N ASP A 31 -63.90 -45.26 -5.67
CA ASP A 31 -63.27 -45.12 -4.36
C ASP A 31 -61.74 -45.26 -4.46
N GLN A 32 -61.27 -46.21 -5.28
CA GLN A 32 -59.85 -46.40 -5.52
C GLN A 32 -59.21 -45.18 -6.20
N ARG A 33 -59.85 -44.62 -7.23
CA ARG A 33 -59.37 -43.39 -7.90
C ARG A 33 -59.40 -42.16 -7.00
N LEU A 34 -60.42 -42.05 -6.15
CA LEU A 34 -60.53 -40.99 -5.14
C LEU A 34 -59.34 -41.06 -4.18
N LYS A 35 -59.06 -42.26 -3.66
CA LYS A 35 -57.92 -42.47 -2.77
C LYS A 35 -56.58 -42.16 -3.43
N GLU A 36 -56.36 -42.60 -4.66
CA GLU A 36 -55.14 -42.29 -5.42
C GLU A 36 -54.95 -40.78 -5.62
N LYS A 37 -56.05 -40.06 -5.89
CA LYS A 37 -56.01 -38.59 -6.02
C LYS A 37 -55.77 -37.90 -4.68
N ASP A 38 -56.34 -38.39 -3.59
CA ASP A 38 -56.06 -37.85 -2.25
C ASP A 38 -54.60 -38.05 -1.85
N ASP A 39 -54.02 -39.22 -2.15
CA ASP A 39 -52.60 -39.52 -1.93
C ASP A 39 -51.69 -38.60 -2.77
N GLU A 40 -52.04 -38.40 -4.05
CA GLU A 40 -51.33 -37.46 -4.95
C GLU A 40 -51.40 -36.02 -4.43
N ILE A 41 -52.59 -35.56 -4.00
CA ILE A 41 -52.77 -34.22 -3.41
C ILE A 41 -51.93 -34.07 -2.14
N SER A 42 -51.87 -35.10 -1.29
CA SER A 42 -51.07 -35.10 -0.07
C SER A 42 -49.59 -34.96 -0.38
N ASN A 43 -49.08 -35.74 -1.34
CA ASN A 43 -47.69 -35.68 -1.79
C ASN A 43 -47.34 -34.32 -2.41
N LEU A 44 -48.20 -33.77 -3.27
CA LEU A 44 -47.97 -32.45 -3.87
C LEU A 44 -47.96 -31.35 -2.81
N LYS A 45 -48.84 -31.42 -1.81
CA LYS A 45 -48.83 -30.46 -0.68
C LYS A 45 -47.53 -30.54 0.12
N MET A 46 -46.98 -31.73 0.32
CA MET A 46 -45.70 -31.92 1.01
C MET A 46 -44.56 -31.29 0.21
N GLN A 47 -44.46 -31.59 -1.09
CA GLN A 47 -43.42 -31.02 -1.97
C GLN A 47 -43.50 -29.49 -2.05
N ILE A 48 -44.72 -28.93 -2.11
CA ILE A 48 -44.90 -27.46 -2.10
C ILE A 48 -44.37 -26.85 -0.81
N ARG A 49 -44.61 -27.48 0.34
CA ARG A 49 -44.10 -26.98 1.63
C ARG A 49 -42.58 -27.04 1.67
N GLU A 50 -41.99 -28.17 1.29
CA GLU A 50 -40.54 -28.34 1.26
C GLU A 50 -39.87 -27.33 0.34
N MET A 51 -40.41 -27.16 -0.87
CA MET A 51 -39.88 -26.22 -1.85
C MET A 51 -40.01 -24.77 -1.39
N LYS A 52 -41.10 -24.44 -0.69
CA LYS A 52 -41.27 -23.12 -0.07
C LYS A 52 -40.23 -22.88 1.03
N THR A 53 -40.04 -23.84 1.93
CA THR A 53 -39.02 -23.74 2.99
C THR A 53 -37.62 -23.58 2.40
N HIS A 54 -37.30 -24.33 1.35
CA HIS A 54 -36.01 -24.22 0.68
C HIS A 54 -35.83 -22.87 -0.03
N PHE A 55 -36.88 -22.38 -0.71
CA PHE A 55 -36.85 -21.06 -1.32
C PHE A 55 -36.62 -19.95 -0.29
N ASP A 56 -37.35 -19.99 0.83
CA ASP A 56 -37.22 -19.01 1.90
C ASP A 56 -35.81 -19.05 2.51
N SER A 57 -35.22 -20.24 2.70
CA SER A 57 -33.85 -20.35 3.21
C SER A 57 -32.81 -19.78 2.26
N VAL A 58 -32.88 -20.12 0.96
CA VAL A 58 -31.94 -19.63 -0.06
C VAL A 58 -32.09 -18.12 -0.25
N SER A 59 -33.31 -17.61 -0.22
CA SER A 59 -33.57 -16.17 -0.30
C SER A 59 -32.94 -15.42 0.88
N GLN A 60 -33.08 -15.95 2.09
CA GLN A 60 -32.47 -15.37 3.29
C GLN A 60 -30.94 -15.41 3.23
N GLU A 61 -30.35 -16.54 2.83
CA GLU A 61 -28.90 -16.69 2.65
C GLU A 61 -28.38 -15.71 1.60
N SER A 62 -29.04 -15.60 0.45
CA SER A 62 -28.68 -14.63 -0.59
C SER A 62 -28.72 -13.19 -0.10
N SER A 63 -29.69 -12.83 0.74
CA SER A 63 -29.78 -11.48 1.32
C SER A 63 -28.62 -11.21 2.28
N GLN A 64 -28.26 -12.18 3.11
CA GLN A 64 -27.11 -12.06 4.01
C GLN A 64 -25.80 -11.90 3.23
N LEU A 65 -25.61 -12.74 2.21
CA LEU A 65 -24.42 -12.72 1.35
C LEU A 65 -24.29 -11.39 0.59
N MET A 66 -25.40 -10.79 0.16
CA MET A 66 -25.38 -9.45 -0.43
C MET A 66 -24.93 -8.37 0.57
N LYS A 67 -25.43 -8.40 1.80
CA LYS A 67 -25.02 -7.44 2.85
C LYS A 67 -23.54 -7.58 3.20
N GLU A 68 -23.05 -8.81 3.31
CA GLU A 68 -21.64 -9.08 3.58
C GLU A 68 -20.75 -8.56 2.44
N LYS A 69 -21.15 -8.80 1.18
CA LYS A 69 -20.44 -8.26 0.02
C LYS A 69 -20.39 -6.74 0.01
N GLU A 70 -21.49 -6.07 0.34
CA GLU A 70 -21.54 -4.61 0.43
C GLU A 70 -20.60 -4.08 1.53
N LEU A 71 -20.57 -4.74 2.68
CA LEU A 71 -19.70 -4.36 3.79
C LEU A 71 -18.22 -4.57 3.44
N ILE A 72 -17.88 -5.69 2.81
CA ILE A 72 -16.52 -5.96 2.34
C ILE A 72 -16.11 -4.93 1.28
N ALA A 73 -16.97 -4.64 0.30
CA ALA A 73 -16.68 -3.65 -0.74
C ALA A 73 -16.43 -2.26 -0.12
N THR A 74 -17.26 -1.85 0.84
CA THR A 74 -17.09 -0.58 1.56
C THR A 74 -15.77 -0.54 2.32
N ALA A 75 -15.42 -1.61 3.03
CA ALA A 75 -14.16 -1.70 3.76
C ALA A 75 -12.94 -1.65 2.82
N LEU A 76 -13.02 -2.31 1.66
CA LEU A 76 -11.96 -2.29 0.64
C LEU A 76 -11.76 -0.88 0.05
N ILE A 77 -12.85 -0.18 -0.27
CA ILE A 77 -12.79 1.20 -0.77
C ILE A 77 -12.13 2.11 0.27
N GLN A 78 -12.56 2.04 1.53
CA GLN A 78 -11.97 2.84 2.60
C GLN A 78 -10.49 2.52 2.85
N ALA A 79 -10.11 1.25 2.75
CA ALA A 79 -8.72 0.84 2.89
C ALA A 79 -7.87 1.41 1.75
N GLN A 80 -8.36 1.38 0.52
CA GLN A 80 -7.67 1.93 -0.65
C GLN A 80 -7.53 3.45 -0.54
N GLU A 81 -8.60 4.18 -0.20
CA GLU A 81 -8.56 5.62 -0.02
C GLU A 81 -7.56 6.05 1.06
N LYS A 82 -7.52 5.32 2.19
CA LYS A 82 -6.54 5.57 3.26
C LYS A 82 -5.12 5.27 2.82
N ALA A 83 -4.89 4.17 2.10
CA ALA A 83 -3.57 3.83 1.58
C ALA A 83 -3.08 4.91 0.60
N ASP A 84 -3.93 5.39 -0.29
CA ASP A 84 -3.62 6.46 -1.24
C ASP A 84 -3.37 7.81 -0.56
N ALA A 85 -4.07 8.08 0.55
CA ALA A 85 -3.82 9.27 1.37
C ALA A 85 -2.44 9.19 2.05
N VAL A 86 -2.12 8.07 2.71
CA VAL A 86 -0.83 7.85 3.36
C VAL A 86 0.32 7.93 2.35
N LEU A 87 0.17 7.34 1.17
CA LEU A 87 1.19 7.41 0.12
C LEU A 87 1.41 8.84 -0.39
N ARG A 88 0.34 9.63 -0.53
CA ARG A 88 0.45 11.04 -0.92
C ARG A 88 1.16 11.85 0.16
N GLU A 89 0.76 11.68 1.42
CA GLU A 89 1.36 12.38 2.55
C GLU A 89 2.85 12.04 2.69
N ALA A 90 3.21 10.75 2.61
CA ALA A 90 4.60 10.32 2.69
C ALA A 90 5.45 10.90 1.55
N LYS A 91 4.92 10.95 0.32
CA LYS A 91 5.61 11.57 -0.82
C LYS A 91 5.79 13.08 -0.61
N GLN A 92 4.77 13.77 -0.11
CA GLN A 92 4.84 15.19 0.17
C GLN A 92 5.88 15.48 1.26
N GLN A 93 5.83 14.77 2.39
CA GLN A 93 6.80 14.93 3.48
C GLN A 93 8.23 14.64 3.01
N ALA A 94 8.44 13.58 2.22
CA ALA A 94 9.76 13.27 1.66
C ALA A 94 10.27 14.38 0.73
N GLN A 95 9.38 14.99 -0.06
CA GLN A 95 9.74 16.09 -0.95
C GLN A 95 10.06 17.37 -0.17
N GLU A 96 9.28 17.70 0.86
CA GLU A 96 9.52 18.83 1.74
C GLU A 96 10.85 18.68 2.50
N GLU A 97 11.11 17.48 3.05
CA GLU A 97 12.36 17.18 3.75
C GLU A 97 13.56 17.28 2.81
N LYS A 98 13.43 16.76 1.57
CA LYS A 98 14.47 16.90 0.55
C LYS A 98 14.79 18.37 0.26
N ILE A 99 13.77 19.20 0.06
CA ILE A 99 13.95 20.64 -0.19
C ILE A 99 14.64 21.30 1.02
N ARG A 100 14.24 20.94 2.25
CA ARG A 100 14.85 21.48 3.46
C ARG A 100 16.34 21.13 3.53
N LEU A 101 16.68 19.86 3.30
CA LEU A 101 18.06 19.37 3.31
C LEU A 101 18.90 20.01 2.20
N ASP A 102 18.35 20.18 0.99
CA ASP A 102 19.04 20.83 -0.12
C ASP A 102 19.36 22.31 0.21
N GLN A 103 18.44 23.01 0.88
CA GLN A 103 18.67 24.39 1.33
C GLN A 103 19.72 24.49 2.44
N GLU A 104 19.70 23.56 3.39
CA GLU A 104 20.69 23.50 4.47
C GLU A 104 22.09 23.17 3.93
N LEU A 105 22.17 22.21 2.99
CA LEU A 105 23.40 21.86 2.29
C LEU A 105 24.00 23.05 1.54
N GLU A 106 23.18 23.84 0.85
CA GLU A 106 23.67 25.01 0.12
C GLU A 106 24.20 26.11 1.06
N LYS A 107 23.53 26.33 2.19
CA LYS A 107 24.03 27.26 3.23
C LYS A 107 25.36 26.80 3.81
N GLU A 108 25.52 25.51 4.09
CA GLU A 108 26.80 24.97 4.58
C GLU A 108 27.90 25.11 3.52
N ARG A 109 27.59 24.93 2.23
CA ARG A 109 28.54 25.16 1.14
C ARG A 109 29.01 26.61 1.08
N GLU A 110 28.09 27.57 1.21
CA GLU A 110 28.42 29.00 1.27
C GLU A 110 29.36 29.29 2.45
N GLN A 111 29.04 28.78 3.65
CA GLN A 111 29.89 28.94 4.83
C GLN A 111 31.30 28.36 4.62
N ILE A 112 31.42 27.19 3.98
CA ILE A 112 32.72 26.60 3.66
C ILE A 112 33.53 27.49 2.71
N ILE A 113 32.88 28.13 1.73
CA ILE A 113 33.55 29.04 0.80
C ILE A 113 34.08 30.27 1.55
N ASP A 114 33.29 30.84 2.44
CA ASP A 114 33.69 32.00 3.23
C ASP A 114 34.85 31.67 4.18
N ILE A 115 34.77 30.56 4.92
CA ILE A 115 35.86 30.09 5.79
C ILE A 115 37.15 29.85 4.98
N LYS A 116 37.04 29.28 3.77
CA LYS A 116 38.21 29.09 2.89
C LYS A 116 38.85 30.41 2.45
N ARG A 117 38.05 31.45 2.21
CA ARG A 117 38.56 32.79 1.89
C ARG A 117 39.26 33.39 3.10
N ASP A 118 38.64 33.33 4.27
CA ASP A 118 39.22 33.84 5.51
C ASP A 118 40.57 33.17 5.83
N ILE A 119 40.66 31.84 5.68
CA ILE A 119 41.92 31.10 5.87
C ILE A 119 43.00 31.58 4.90
N LYS A 120 42.63 31.84 3.64
CA LYS A 120 43.57 32.34 2.64
C LYS A 120 44.05 33.74 3.01
N ASP A 121 43.15 34.63 3.42
CA ASP A 121 43.48 36.00 3.79
C ASP A 121 44.38 36.04 5.05
N ILE A 122 44.09 35.19 6.04
CA ILE A 122 44.94 35.02 7.23
C ILE A 122 46.33 34.50 6.83
N LYS A 123 46.40 33.52 5.93
CA LYS A 123 47.68 32.99 5.44
C LYS A 123 48.50 34.07 4.74
N ASP A 124 47.87 34.85 3.85
CA ASP A 124 48.54 35.93 3.12
C ASP A 124 49.00 37.04 4.07
N TYR A 125 48.20 37.35 5.09
CA TYR A 125 48.58 38.29 6.16
C TYR A 125 49.80 37.80 6.96
N ILE A 126 49.79 36.55 7.42
CA ILE A 126 50.92 35.96 8.17
C ILE A 126 52.18 35.94 7.31
N THR A 127 52.06 35.58 6.03
CA THR A 127 53.20 35.54 5.10
C THR A 127 53.85 36.91 4.97
N ARG A 128 53.04 37.96 4.73
CA ARG A 128 53.55 39.36 4.66
C ARG A 128 54.17 39.82 5.98
N MET A 129 53.62 39.42 7.11
CA MET A 129 54.16 39.75 8.43
C MET A 129 55.52 39.09 8.66
N LEU A 130 55.67 37.82 8.29
CA LEU A 130 56.95 37.11 8.35
C LEU A 130 58.00 37.71 7.40
N GLU A 131 57.61 38.09 6.19
CA GLU A 131 58.49 38.78 5.24
C GLU A 131 59.01 40.12 5.80
N LYS A 132 58.14 40.91 6.45
CA LYS A 132 58.54 42.15 7.12
C LYS A 132 59.53 41.90 8.25
N PHE A 133 59.23 40.95 9.14
CA PHE A 133 60.14 40.61 10.23
C PHE A 133 61.50 40.12 9.72
N ARG A 134 61.51 39.34 8.64
CA ARG A 134 62.76 38.92 7.99
C ARG A 134 63.56 40.11 7.46
N ALA A 135 62.91 41.06 6.77
CA ALA A 135 63.57 42.25 6.26
C ALA A 135 64.13 43.14 7.39
N GLU A 136 63.40 43.28 8.49
CA GLU A 136 63.87 44.02 9.67
C GLU A 136 65.08 43.34 10.33
N LEU A 137 65.09 42.00 10.41
CA LEU A 137 66.24 41.24 10.90
C LEU A 137 67.47 41.41 9.99
N GLU A 138 67.30 41.23 8.67
CA GLU A 138 68.38 41.44 7.69
C GLU A 138 68.94 42.88 7.77
N GLN A 139 68.08 43.88 7.96
CA GLN A 139 68.50 45.27 8.17
C GLN A 139 69.29 45.45 9.48
N SER A 140 68.85 44.81 10.56
CA SER A 140 69.54 44.84 11.86
C SER A 140 70.91 44.16 11.79
N GLU A 141 71.00 42.99 11.15
CA GLU A 141 72.25 42.27 10.91
C GLU A 141 73.23 43.14 10.11
N SER A 142 72.78 43.73 8.99
CA SER A 142 73.60 44.64 8.20
C SER A 142 74.06 45.87 9.00
N TYR A 143 73.20 46.41 9.87
CA TYR A 143 73.57 47.53 10.74
C TYR A 143 74.68 47.15 11.74
N ILE A 144 74.57 45.95 12.33
CA ILE A 144 75.59 45.41 13.24
C ILE A 144 76.91 45.21 12.50
N GLU A 145 76.91 44.53 11.36
CA GLU A 145 78.10 44.28 10.53
C GLU A 145 78.80 45.59 10.11
N ASN A 146 78.02 46.57 9.65
CA ASN A 146 78.54 47.89 9.30
C ASN A 146 79.13 48.65 10.50
N ARG A 147 78.61 48.42 11.72
CA ARG A 147 79.19 48.98 12.94
C ARG A 147 80.46 48.24 13.35
N GLU A 148 80.46 46.92 13.32
CA GLU A 148 81.65 46.11 13.64
C GLU A 148 82.83 46.47 12.74
N ASN A 149 82.60 46.60 11.42
CA ASN A 149 83.60 47.05 10.46
C ASN A 149 84.14 48.48 10.70
N LYS A 150 83.39 49.34 11.41
CA LYS A 150 83.87 50.68 11.81
C LYS A 150 84.77 50.67 13.03
N TYR A 151 84.64 49.67 13.90
CA TYR A 151 85.40 49.55 15.15
C TYR A 151 86.50 48.49 15.10
N THR A 152 86.52 47.65 14.07
CA THR A 152 87.65 46.80 13.70
C THR A 152 88.22 47.26 12.35
N PRO A 153 89.05 48.32 12.33
CA PRO A 153 89.87 48.56 11.16
C PRO A 153 90.73 47.31 10.97
N ASN A 154 90.65 46.72 9.80
CA ASN A 154 91.57 45.72 9.28
C ASN A 154 92.99 46.02 9.82
N GLU A 155 93.54 45.17 10.67
CA GLU A 155 94.97 45.18 10.98
C GLU A 155 95.69 44.90 9.66
N SER A 156 95.94 45.97 8.89
CA SER A 156 96.97 45.95 7.88
C SER A 156 98.28 45.80 8.62
N VAL A 157 98.74 44.55 8.68
CA VAL A 157 100.14 44.17 8.82
C VAL A 157 100.96 45.10 7.92
N ASP A 158 101.62 46.08 8.54
CA ASP A 158 102.70 46.84 7.93
C ASP A 158 104.00 46.16 8.36
N ASP A 159 104.27 44.99 7.80
CA ASP A 159 105.62 44.44 7.71
C ASP A 159 106.19 44.89 6.35
N THR A 160 106.64 46.13 6.29
CA THR A 160 107.54 46.59 5.23
C THR A 160 108.80 47.20 5.81
N GLU A 161 109.86 46.39 5.76
CA GLU A 161 111.29 46.74 5.66
C GLU A 161 111.66 48.24 5.72
N ALA A 162 112.44 48.63 6.74
CA ALA A 162 113.50 49.63 6.55
C ALA A 162 114.57 49.60 7.67
N ALA A 163 115.74 49.09 7.28
CA ALA A 163 117.07 49.65 7.55
C ALA A 163 117.78 49.46 8.93
N SER A 164 118.89 48.70 8.81
CA SER A 164 120.22 48.85 9.46
C SER A 164 120.38 48.51 10.94
#